data_AF-A0A2V9INZ2-F1
#
_entry.id   AF-A0A2V9INZ2-F1
#
_cell.length_a   1.000
_cell.length_b   1.000
_cell.length_c   1.000
_cell.angle_alpha   90.00
_cell.angle_beta   90.00
_cell.angle_gamma   90.00
#
_symmetry.space_group_name_H-M   'P 1'
#
loop_
_entity.id
_entity.type
_entity.pdbx_description
1 polymer ?
#
loop_
_entity_poly.entity_id
_entity_poly.type
_entity_poly.pdbx_seq_one_letter_code
_entity_poly.pdbx_strand_id
1 'polypeptide(L)'
;MLALPANNYDLRPEWGPANFDRRHQFNFLGTYSMFWGLQFGAIVNLHTGLPYDIITGLDNNHDTIFNDRPPGGTRNTGRDRGLVNLDLRCSKVFPLGKSKGEQRRLEVGVDAFNALNHANYLASVGIISSSYFGQPNASNPGRQVQLTLRFSF
;
A
#
# COMPACT_ATOMS: atom_id res chain seq x y z
N MET A 1 12.77 11.17 5.32
CA MET A 1 12.73 11.39 6.78
C MET A 1 14.15 11.35 7.29
N LEU A 2 14.59 12.37 8.02
CA LEU A 2 15.88 12.35 8.72
C LEU A 2 15.72 11.47 9.97
N ALA A 3 16.63 10.53 10.18
CA ALA A 3 16.70 9.69 11.36
C ALA A 3 18.11 9.80 11.93
N LEU A 4 18.22 9.95 13.25
CA LEU A 4 19.51 9.94 13.93
C LEU A 4 20.10 8.52 13.90
N PRO A 5 21.44 8.39 13.87
CA PRO A 5 22.08 7.09 14.11
C PRO A 5 21.62 6.50 15.43
N ALA A 6 21.59 5.17 15.53
CA ALA A 6 21.38 4.48 16.79
C ALA A 6 22.56 4.71 17.75
N ASN A 7 23.77 4.88 17.23
CA ASN A 7 24.93 5.24 18.03
C ASN A 7 25.77 6.28 17.27
N ASN A 8 25.87 7.49 17.83
CA ASN A 8 26.61 8.60 17.21
C ASN A 8 28.13 8.36 17.13
N TYR A 9 28.65 7.42 17.92
CA TYR A 9 30.08 7.06 17.97
C TYR A 9 30.41 5.81 17.14
N ASP A 10 29.41 5.06 16.67
CA ASP A 10 29.61 3.89 15.82
C ASP A 10 28.54 3.81 14.71
N LEU A 11 28.93 4.23 13.51
CA LEU A 11 28.04 4.27 12.35
C LEU A 11 28.02 2.96 11.55
N ARG A 12 28.82 1.95 11.91
CA ARG A 12 28.87 0.68 11.15
C ARG A 12 27.49 0.00 11.07
N PRO A 13 26.67 -0.04 12.15
CA PRO A 13 25.33 -0.63 12.11
C PRO A 13 24.27 0.20 11.36
N GLU A 14 24.59 1.42 10.93
CA GLU A 14 23.67 2.25 10.13
C GLU A 14 23.55 1.78 8.68
N TRP A 15 24.44 0.89 8.26
CA TRP A 15 24.40 0.30 6.94
C TRP A 15 23.32 -0.78 6.85
N GLY A 16 22.40 -0.62 5.91
CA GLY A 16 21.28 -1.52 5.72
C GLY A 16 20.33 -1.05 4.62
N PRO A 17 19.25 -1.80 4.36
CA PRO A 17 18.22 -1.43 3.40
C PRO A 17 17.67 -0.03 3.67
N ALA A 18 17.38 0.75 2.61
CA ALA A 18 16.62 1.99 2.79
C ALA A 18 15.20 1.66 3.26
N ASN A 19 14.53 2.53 4.01
CA ASN A 19 13.17 2.27 4.52
C ASN A 19 12.11 2.18 3.40
N PHE A 20 12.45 2.62 2.19
CA PHE A 20 11.64 2.47 0.97
C PHE A 20 12.19 1.39 0.02
N ASP A 21 13.18 0.60 0.44
CA ASP A 21 13.74 -0.51 -0.36
C ASP A 21 12.72 -1.65 -0.47
N ARG A 22 11.91 -1.60 -1.52
CA ARG A 22 10.95 -2.65 -1.85
C ARG A 22 11.52 -3.56 -2.92
N ARG A 23 11.84 -4.79 -2.53
CA ARG A 23 12.58 -5.76 -3.35
C ARG A 23 11.84 -6.22 -4.61
N HIS A 24 10.56 -6.57 -4.53
CA HIS A 24 9.77 -7.00 -5.69
C HIS A 24 8.47 -6.22 -5.78
N GLN A 25 8.16 -5.78 -7.01
CA GLN A 25 6.95 -5.04 -7.32
C GLN A 25 6.37 -5.54 -8.64
N PHE A 26 5.09 -5.88 -8.62
CA PHE A 26 4.30 -6.16 -9.80
C PHE A 26 3.07 -5.27 -9.79
N ASN A 27 2.87 -4.53 -10.88
CA ASN A 27 1.70 -3.70 -11.09
C ASN A 27 1.12 -4.05 -12.45
N PHE A 28 -0.17 -4.33 -12.50
CA PHE A 28 -0.88 -4.60 -13.75
C PHE A 28 -2.13 -3.72 -13.83
N LEU A 29 -2.33 -3.11 -14.98
CA LEU A 29 -3.53 -2.34 -15.31
C LEU A 29 -4.11 -2.93 -16.59
N GLY A 30 -5.35 -3.41 -16.50
CA GLY A 30 -6.09 -3.95 -17.63
C GLY A 30 -7.39 -3.22 -17.81
N THR A 31 -7.73 -2.88 -19.05
CA THR A 31 -9.06 -2.40 -19.42
C THR A 31 -9.58 -3.22 -20.58
N TYR A 32 -10.90 -3.45 -20.58
CA TYR A 32 -11.55 -4.19 -21.65
C TYR A 32 -12.88 -3.52 -22.00
N SER A 33 -12.96 -3.02 -23.22
CA SER A 33 -14.21 -2.51 -23.78
C SER A 33 -14.90 -3.63 -24.54
N MET A 34 -16.10 -3.99 -24.08
CA MET A 34 -16.90 -5.03 -24.70
C MET A 34 -17.98 -4.40 -25.59
N PHE A 35 -18.59 -5.24 -26.43
CA PHE A 35 -19.77 -4.83 -27.18
C PHE A 35 -20.89 -4.32 -26.25
N TRP A 36 -21.78 -3.49 -26.82
CA TRP A 36 -22.86 -2.80 -26.10
C TRP A 36 -22.43 -1.70 -25.13
N GLY A 37 -21.20 -1.18 -25.19
CA GLY A 37 -20.78 -0.08 -24.31
C GLY A 37 -20.53 -0.51 -22.85
N LEU A 38 -20.25 -1.80 -22.64
CA LEU A 38 -19.71 -2.30 -21.37
C LEU A 38 -18.20 -2.03 -21.31
N GLN A 39 -17.72 -1.60 -20.15
CA GLN A 39 -16.31 -1.34 -19.89
C GLN A 39 -15.92 -2.01 -18.58
N PHE A 40 -14.82 -2.76 -18.62
CA PHE A 40 -14.22 -3.39 -17.46
C PHE A 40 -12.83 -2.80 -17.22
N GLY A 41 -12.47 -2.63 -15.96
CA GLY A 41 -11.14 -2.23 -15.53
C GLY A 41 -10.66 -3.11 -14.39
N ALA A 42 -9.37 -3.41 -14.36
CA ALA A 42 -8.70 -4.11 -13.28
C ALA A 42 -7.35 -3.46 -13.01
N ILE A 43 -7.06 -3.20 -11.73
CA ILE A 43 -5.75 -2.79 -11.25
C ILE A 43 -5.29 -3.83 -10.23
N VAL A 44 -4.10 -4.40 -10.45
CA VAL A 44 -3.47 -5.36 -9.54
C VAL A 44 -2.18 -4.76 -9.03
N ASN A 45 -2.01 -4.70 -7.72
CA ASN A 45 -0.76 -4.31 -7.07
C ASN A 45 -0.30 -5.45 -6.16
N LEU A 46 0.89 -5.99 -6.44
CA LEU A 46 1.54 -7.02 -5.63
C LEU A 46 2.94 -6.53 -5.28
N HIS A 47 3.18 -6.31 -3.99
CA HIS A 47 4.43 -5.74 -3.51
C HIS A 47 4.97 -6.55 -2.34
N THR A 48 6.27 -6.78 -2.28
CA THR A 48 6.89 -7.28 -1.05
C THR A 48 6.86 -6.20 0.04
N GLY A 49 6.86 -6.64 1.30
CA GLY A 49 6.84 -5.72 2.42
C GLY A 49 8.08 -4.83 2.49
N LEU A 50 7.88 -3.66 3.07
CA LEU A 50 8.96 -2.71 3.28
C LEU A 50 9.87 -3.17 4.43
N PRO A 51 11.16 -2.85 4.38
CA PRO A 51 12.00 -2.92 5.56
C PRO A 51 11.51 -1.99 6.65
N TYR A 52 11.68 -2.39 7.90
CA TYR A 52 11.52 -1.53 9.06
C TYR A 52 12.62 -1.79 10.07
N ASP A 53 12.85 -0.80 10.93
CA ASP A 53 13.92 -0.86 11.92
C ASP A 53 13.50 -1.66 13.14
N ILE A 54 14.38 -2.54 13.60
CA ILE A 54 14.18 -3.31 14.82
C ILE A 54 15.00 -2.65 15.92
N ILE A 55 14.32 -2.17 16.96
CA ILE A 55 14.92 -1.45 18.09
C ILE A 55 14.60 -2.15 19.40
N THR A 56 15.43 -1.92 20.42
CA THR A 56 15.19 -2.41 21.78
C THR A 56 14.03 -1.67 22.44
N GLY A 57 13.81 -0.41 22.05
CA GLY A 57 12.88 0.53 22.70
C GLY A 57 13.42 1.08 24.03
N LEU A 58 14.70 0.86 24.31
CA LEU A 58 15.43 1.35 25.46
C LEU A 58 16.56 2.26 25.00
N ASP A 59 17.15 2.99 25.94
CA ASP A 59 18.39 3.74 25.75
C ASP A 59 19.55 2.90 26.32
N ASN A 60 20.05 1.98 25.49
CA ASN A 60 21.13 1.06 25.82
C ASN A 60 22.49 1.77 25.86
N ASN A 61 22.67 2.85 25.10
CA ASN A 61 23.94 3.56 24.95
C ASN A 61 24.03 4.85 25.81
N HIS A 62 22.94 5.24 26.49
CA HIS A 62 22.79 6.42 27.35
C HIS A 62 22.96 7.76 26.62
N ASP A 63 22.56 7.84 25.36
CA ASP A 63 22.56 9.09 24.58
C ASP A 63 21.20 9.83 24.57
N THR A 64 20.25 9.34 25.37
CA THR A 64 18.87 9.86 25.54
C THR A 64 17.94 9.66 24.34
N ILE A 65 18.37 8.91 23.32
CA ILE A 65 17.58 8.59 22.14
C ILE A 65 17.18 7.10 22.17
N PHE A 66 15.87 6.84 22.15
CA PHE A 66 15.32 5.48 22.23
C PHE A 66 15.24 4.79 20.85
N ASN A 67 16.31 4.85 20.06
CA ASN A 67 16.42 4.22 18.73
C ASN A 67 17.48 3.10 18.68
N ASP A 68 17.98 2.67 19.83
CA ASP A 68 19.02 1.65 19.92
C ASP A 68 18.58 0.31 19.32
N ARG A 69 19.48 -0.31 18.55
CA ARG A 69 19.27 -1.61 17.93
C ARG A 69 19.82 -2.73 18.82
N PRO A 70 19.24 -3.94 18.76
CA PRO A 70 19.82 -5.09 19.44
C PRO A 70 21.24 -5.39 18.93
N PRO A 71 22.12 -5.98 19.76
CA PRO A 71 23.47 -6.36 19.33
C PRO A 71 23.45 -7.20 18.06
N GLY A 72 24.28 -6.82 17.07
CA GLY A 72 24.34 -7.49 15.76
C GLY A 72 23.22 -7.09 14.78
N GLY A 73 22.23 -6.32 15.23
CA GLY A 73 21.20 -5.73 14.38
C GLY A 73 21.76 -4.52 13.61
N THR A 74 21.43 -4.43 12.33
CA THR A 74 21.67 -3.23 11.53
C THR A 74 20.36 -2.55 11.16
N ARG A 75 20.49 -1.37 10.56
CA ARG A 75 19.35 -0.58 10.09
C ARG A 75 18.43 -1.40 9.21
N ASN A 76 17.12 -1.28 9.46
CA ASN A 76 16.07 -1.76 8.56
C ASN A 76 16.15 -3.27 8.23
N THR A 77 16.54 -4.06 9.23
CA THR A 77 16.69 -5.52 9.12
C THR A 77 15.36 -6.27 9.20
N GLY A 78 14.33 -5.67 9.82
CA GLY A 78 12.97 -6.21 9.84
C GLY A 78 12.31 -6.16 8.46
N ARG A 79 11.42 -7.12 8.17
CA ARG A 79 10.65 -7.16 6.92
C ARG A 79 9.17 -7.22 7.22
N ASP A 80 8.44 -6.25 6.68
CA ASP A 80 6.99 -6.21 6.82
C ASP A 80 6.29 -7.20 5.90
N ARG A 81 4.98 -7.30 6.04
CA ARG A 81 4.10 -8.08 5.15
C ARG A 81 3.99 -7.42 3.79
N GLY A 82 3.83 -8.24 2.76
CA GLY A 82 3.55 -7.76 1.41
C GLY A 82 2.15 -7.17 1.28
N LEU A 83 1.95 -6.41 0.21
CA LEU A 83 0.65 -5.88 -0.20
C LEU A 83 0.10 -6.73 -1.34
N VAL A 84 -1.18 -7.08 -1.23
CA VAL A 84 -1.96 -7.76 -2.25
C VAL A 84 -3.25 -6.97 -2.44
N ASN A 85 -3.32 -6.22 -3.55
CA ASN A 85 -4.49 -5.40 -3.86
C ASN A 85 -5.00 -5.70 -5.27
N LEU A 86 -6.33 -5.75 -5.38
CA LEU A 86 -7.06 -5.87 -6.64
C LEU A 86 -8.19 -4.85 -6.59
N ASP A 87 -8.18 -3.90 -7.52
CA ASP A 87 -9.28 -2.98 -7.73
C ASP A 87 -9.98 -3.33 -9.04
N LEU A 88 -11.30 -3.31 -9.04
CA LEU A 88 -12.13 -3.65 -10.19
C LEU A 88 -13.10 -2.54 -10.51
N ARG A 89 -13.31 -2.29 -11.80
CA ARG A 89 -14.33 -1.39 -12.33
C ARG A 89 -15.20 -2.13 -13.33
N CYS A 90 -16.50 -1.88 -13.26
CA CYS A 90 -17.45 -2.23 -14.31
C CYS A 90 -18.34 -1.02 -14.57
N SER A 91 -18.45 -0.58 -15.83
CA SER A 91 -19.40 0.45 -16.22
C SER A 91 -20.12 0.13 -17.52
N LYS A 92 -21.30 0.72 -17.67
CA LYS A 92 -22.17 0.61 -18.84
C LYS A 92 -22.51 2.00 -19.33
N VAL A 93 -22.24 2.23 -20.61
CA VAL A 93 -22.63 3.45 -21.31
C VAL A 93 -23.92 3.21 -22.08
N PHE A 94 -24.93 4.02 -21.79
CA PHE A 94 -26.21 4.06 -22.47
C PHE A 94 -26.24 5.27 -23.42
N PRO A 95 -26.33 5.06 -24.75
CA PRO A 95 -26.59 6.14 -25.68
C PRO A 95 -28.04 6.62 -25.51
N LEU A 96 -28.24 7.91 -25.29
CA LEU A 96 -29.55 8.53 -25.09
C LEU A 96 -29.98 9.44 -26.25
N GLY A 97 -29.05 9.81 -27.14
CA GLY A 97 -29.34 10.61 -28.33
C GLY A 97 -30.23 9.86 -29.32
N LYS A 98 -31.31 10.50 -29.77
CA LYS A 98 -32.26 9.92 -30.73
C LYS A 98 -32.04 10.42 -32.16
N SER A 99 -31.27 11.50 -32.34
CA SER A 99 -31.03 12.14 -33.64
C SER A 99 -29.55 12.12 -34.04
N LYS A 100 -29.27 12.18 -35.37
CA LYS A 100 -27.93 12.37 -35.92
C LYS A 100 -27.34 13.70 -35.40
N GLY A 101 -26.45 13.63 -34.42
CA GLY A 101 -25.78 14.79 -33.81
C GLY A 101 -25.97 14.93 -32.30
N GLU A 102 -26.98 14.28 -31.71
CA GLU A 102 -27.12 14.24 -30.24
C GLU A 102 -26.14 13.24 -29.63
N GLN A 103 -25.17 13.73 -28.85
CA GLN A 103 -24.21 12.89 -28.12
C GLN A 103 -24.57 12.70 -26.64
N ARG A 104 -25.87 12.70 -26.31
CA ARG A 104 -26.30 12.42 -24.94
C ARG A 104 -25.97 10.99 -24.53
N ARG A 105 -25.25 10.83 -23.43
CA ARG A 105 -24.84 9.53 -22.88
C ARG A 105 -25.04 9.51 -21.37
N LEU A 106 -25.47 8.36 -20.86
CA LEU A 106 -25.50 8.07 -19.43
C LEU A 106 -24.54 6.90 -19.16
N GLU A 107 -23.57 7.09 -18.27
CA GLU A 107 -22.76 6.00 -17.74
C GLU A 107 -23.21 5.66 -16.32
N VAL A 108 -23.43 4.38 -16.09
CA VAL A 108 -23.62 3.79 -14.76
C VAL A 108 -22.43 2.88 -14.50
N GLY A 109 -21.77 3.05 -13.37
CA GLY A 109 -20.58 2.27 -13.02
C GLY A 109 -20.53 1.90 -11.56
N VAL A 110 -19.76 0.84 -11.29
CA VAL A 110 -19.39 0.39 -9.96
C VAL A 110 -17.89 0.13 -9.92
N ASP A 111 -17.27 0.60 -8.86
CA ASP A 111 -15.86 0.40 -8.55
C ASP A 111 -15.76 -0.35 -7.22
N ALA A 112 -14.93 -1.38 -7.16
CA ALA A 112 -14.61 -2.13 -5.95
C ALA A 112 -13.10 -2.01 -5.69
N PHE A 113 -12.73 -1.21 -4.69
CA PHE A 113 -11.37 -1.08 -4.21
C PHE A 113 -11.09 -2.16 -3.17
N ASN A 114 -9.90 -2.77 -3.24
CA ASN A 114 -9.58 -3.97 -2.46
C ASN A 114 -10.70 -5.03 -2.58
N ALA A 115 -11.01 -5.39 -3.83
CA ALA A 115 -12.06 -6.33 -4.19
C ALA A 115 -11.88 -7.71 -3.52
N LEU A 116 -10.65 -8.08 -3.13
CA LEU A 116 -10.37 -9.31 -2.37
C LEU A 116 -10.70 -9.18 -0.87
N ASN A 117 -10.89 -7.96 -0.35
CA ASN A 117 -10.97 -7.65 1.09
C ASN A 117 -9.75 -8.19 1.86
N HIS A 118 -8.57 -8.13 1.24
CA HIS A 118 -7.32 -8.56 1.86
C HIS A 118 -6.82 -7.46 2.82
N ALA A 119 -6.39 -7.82 4.03
CA ALA A 119 -5.81 -6.86 4.97
C ALA A 119 -4.40 -6.46 4.50
N ASN A 120 -4.26 -5.21 4.05
CA ASN A 120 -3.00 -4.67 3.54
C ASN A 120 -2.35 -3.80 4.61
N TYR A 121 -1.48 -4.39 5.41
CA TYR A 121 -0.79 -3.73 6.52
C TYR A 121 0.25 -2.72 6.04
N LEU A 122 0.42 -1.63 6.81
CA LEU A 122 1.32 -0.52 6.49
C LEU A 122 2.63 -0.55 7.27
N ALA A 123 2.57 -1.02 8.51
CA ALA A 123 3.70 -1.05 9.42
C ALA A 123 3.49 -2.18 10.46
N SER A 124 4.60 -2.79 10.86
CA SER A 124 4.71 -3.71 11.99
C SER A 124 5.50 -3.06 13.14
N VAL A 125 5.22 -3.47 14.38
CA VAL A 125 5.93 -2.97 15.56
C VAL A 125 7.35 -3.54 15.62
N GLY A 126 8.36 -2.67 15.50
CA GLY A 126 9.77 -3.05 15.53
C GLY A 126 10.43 -3.01 16.91
N ILE A 127 9.70 -2.71 17.98
CA ILE A 127 10.23 -2.62 19.34
C ILE A 127 10.24 -4.01 19.98
N ILE A 128 11.42 -4.61 20.18
CA ILE A 128 11.56 -5.98 20.72
C ILE A 128 10.99 -6.11 22.15
N SER A 129 11.09 -5.06 22.96
CA SER A 129 10.55 -5.06 24.33
C SER A 129 9.01 -4.99 24.37
N SER A 130 8.34 -4.74 23.24
CA SER A 130 6.88 -4.69 23.17
C SER A 130 6.27 -6.08 23.03
N SER A 131 5.16 -6.34 23.72
CA SER A 131 4.35 -7.56 23.53
C SER A 131 3.75 -7.67 22.13
N TYR A 132 3.71 -6.57 21.37
CA TYR A 132 3.22 -6.52 19.99
C TYR A 132 4.34 -6.63 18.94
N PHE A 133 5.58 -6.94 19.34
CA PHE A 133 6.69 -7.06 18.41
C PHE A 133 6.36 -7.95 17.19
N GLY A 134 6.64 -7.44 15.98
CA GLY A 134 6.35 -8.10 14.71
C GLY A 134 4.86 -8.14 14.30
N GLN A 135 3.97 -7.58 15.12
CA GLN A 135 2.55 -7.47 14.78
C GLN A 135 2.26 -6.18 14.02
N PRO A 136 1.34 -6.20 13.04
CA PRO A 136 0.89 -5.00 12.37
C PRO A 136 0.17 -4.03 13.31
N ASN A 137 0.46 -2.74 13.21
CA ASN A 137 -0.22 -1.69 13.99
C ASN A 137 -1.06 -0.73 13.13
N ALA A 138 -0.98 -0.84 11.81
CA ALA A 138 -1.75 -0.05 10.86
C ALA A 138 -2.09 -0.85 9.61
N SER A 139 -3.22 -0.54 8.99
CA SER A 139 -3.69 -1.17 7.75
C SER A 139 -4.33 -0.14 6.83
N ASN A 140 -4.22 -0.39 5.54
CA ASN A 140 -5.09 0.24 4.55
C ASN A 140 -6.55 -0.13 4.80
N PRO A 141 -7.50 0.66 4.27
CA PRO A 141 -8.91 0.31 4.33
C PRO A 141 -9.20 -1.08 3.75
N GLY A 142 -10.23 -1.72 4.31
CA GLY A 142 -10.82 -2.92 3.74
C GLY A 142 -11.52 -2.62 2.41
N ARG A 143 -12.35 -3.55 1.94
CA ARG A 143 -13.09 -3.39 0.68
C ARG A 143 -13.96 -2.13 0.71
N GLN A 144 -13.85 -1.30 -0.31
CA GLN A 144 -14.73 -0.15 -0.53
C GLN A 144 -15.45 -0.31 -1.87
N VAL A 145 -16.74 0.04 -1.90
CA VAL A 145 -17.54 0.00 -3.13
C VAL A 145 -18.05 1.41 -3.41
N GLN A 146 -17.81 1.88 -4.63
CA GLN A 146 -18.26 3.18 -5.10
C GLN A 146 -19.21 3.01 -6.30
N LEU A 147 -20.29 3.78 -6.30
CA LEU A 147 -21.21 3.87 -7.42
C LEU A 147 -20.98 5.18 -8.17
N THR A 148 -20.98 5.09 -9.49
CA THR A 148 -20.76 6.24 -10.39
C THR A 148 -21.96 6.40 -11.32
N LEU A 149 -22.49 7.62 -11.39
CA LEU A 149 -23.44 8.06 -12.41
C LEU A 149 -22.84 9.26 -13.14
N ARG A 150 -22.72 9.18 -14.47
CA ARG A 150 -22.21 10.29 -15.29
C ARG A 150 -23.13 10.55 -16.47
N PHE A 151 -23.65 11.77 -16.56
CA PHE A 151 -24.41 12.24 -17.71
C PHE A 151 -23.54 13.16 -18.57
N SER A 152 -23.55 12.96 -19.88
CA SER A 152 -22.82 13.77 -20.86
C SER A 152 -23.80 14.22 -21.94
N PHE A 153 -23.71 15.49 -22.39
CA PHE A 153 -24.63 16.13 -23.33
C PHE A 153 -23.91 16.73 -24.54
#